data_AF-A0A529LV41-F1
#
_entry.id   AF-A0A529LV41-F1
#
_cell.length_a   1.000
_cell.length_b   1.000
_cell.length_c   1.000
_cell.angle_alpha   90.00
_cell.angle_beta   90.00
_cell.angle_gamma   90.00
#
_symmetry.space_group_name_H-M   'P 1'
#
loop_
_entity.id
_entity.type
_entity.pdbx_description
1 polymer ?
#
loop_
_entity_poly.entity_id
_entity_poly.type
_entity_poly.pdbx_seq_one_letter_code
_entity_poly.pdbx_strand_id
1 'polypeptide(L)'
;MLQQQKIRTTAGRGRLFDSILDTVGDTPVVRINNLGPAHATIYVKAEYFNPGASVKDRLALNIIEEGERSGALKPGQTVVEATSGNTGIGLAMVCAQKGYPLVVTMADSFS
;
A
#
# COMPACT_ATOMS: atom_id res chain seq x y z
N MET A 1 -40.20 -7.97 13.50
CA MET A 1 -39.70 -8.76 12.36
C MET A 1 -38.22 -9.02 12.58
N LEU A 2 -37.85 -10.28 12.84
CA LEU A 2 -36.46 -10.71 12.94
C LEU A 2 -35.80 -10.49 11.57
N GLN A 3 -34.88 -9.52 11.47
CA GLN A 3 -33.98 -9.49 10.33
C GLN A 3 -33.21 -10.81 10.37
N GLN A 4 -33.42 -11.67 9.38
CA GLN A 4 -32.59 -12.86 9.19
C GLN A 4 -31.13 -12.39 9.13
N GLN A 5 -30.36 -12.69 10.18
CA GLN A 5 -28.93 -12.52 10.19
C GLN A 5 -28.34 -13.50 9.18
N LYS A 6 -28.29 -13.10 7.91
CA LYS A 6 -27.45 -13.79 6.94
C LYS A 6 -26.01 -13.72 7.45
N ILE A 7 -25.40 -14.89 7.62
CA ILE A 7 -23.98 -15.02 7.91
C ILE A 7 -23.22 -14.24 6.83
N ARG A 8 -22.28 -13.39 7.22
CA ARG A 8 -21.46 -12.63 6.26
C ARG A 8 -20.62 -13.62 5.44
N THR A 9 -20.70 -13.52 4.12
CA THR A 9 -19.88 -14.29 3.18
C THR A 9 -18.93 -13.35 2.43
N THR A 10 -17.71 -13.78 2.17
CA THR A 10 -16.72 -13.03 1.37
C THR A 10 -16.51 -13.73 0.03
N ALA A 11 -16.31 -12.96 -1.04
CA ALA A 11 -16.03 -13.49 -2.38
C ALA A 11 -14.53 -13.51 -2.74
N GLY A 12 -13.68 -12.93 -1.90
CA GLY A 12 -12.27 -12.66 -2.24
C GLY A 12 -12.15 -11.68 -3.41
N ARG A 13 -10.92 -11.51 -3.95
CA ARG A 13 -10.67 -10.66 -5.14
C ARG A 13 -10.97 -11.38 -6.47
N GLY A 14 -11.34 -12.67 -6.44
CA GLY A 14 -11.76 -13.42 -7.64
C GLY A 14 -10.68 -13.67 -8.70
N ARG A 15 -9.40 -13.40 -8.40
CA ARG A 15 -8.26 -13.66 -9.28
C ARG A 15 -7.04 -14.10 -8.48
N LEU A 16 -6.13 -14.83 -9.13
CA LEU A 16 -4.78 -15.08 -8.64
C LEU A 16 -3.88 -13.90 -9.06
N PHE A 17 -2.83 -13.64 -8.27
CA PHE A 17 -1.87 -12.56 -8.51
C PHE A 17 -0.49 -13.16 -8.66
N ASP A 18 0.29 -12.67 -9.63
CA ASP A 18 1.63 -13.18 -9.92
C ASP A 18 2.69 -12.51 -9.04
N SER A 19 2.39 -11.32 -8.53
CA SER A 19 3.26 -10.52 -7.67
C SER A 19 2.48 -9.90 -6.51
N ILE A 20 3.15 -9.69 -5.37
CA ILE A 20 2.59 -8.89 -4.27
C ILE A 20 2.27 -7.46 -4.72
N LEU A 21 3.02 -6.94 -5.70
CA LEU A 21 2.82 -5.59 -6.24
C LEU A 21 1.48 -5.45 -6.96
N ASP A 22 0.97 -6.54 -7.54
CA ASP A 22 -0.34 -6.57 -8.21
C ASP A 22 -1.52 -6.43 -7.22
N THR A 23 -1.22 -6.50 -5.92
CA THR A 23 -2.19 -6.33 -4.83
C THR A 23 -2.24 -4.90 -4.30
N VAL A 24 -1.27 -4.04 -4.66
CA VAL A 24 -1.23 -2.62 -4.30
C VAL A 24 -2.42 -1.91 -4.95
N GLY A 25 -3.18 -1.19 -4.12
CA GLY A 25 -4.38 -0.49 -4.52
C GLY A 25 -5.67 -1.26 -4.22
N ASP A 26 -6.75 -0.81 -4.86
CA ASP A 26 -8.12 -1.31 -4.64
C ASP A 26 -8.51 -1.41 -3.15
N THR A 27 -8.02 -0.45 -2.37
CA THR A 27 -8.29 -0.32 -0.95
C THR A 27 -9.75 0.09 -0.73
N PRO A 28 -10.41 -0.38 0.33
CA PRO A 28 -11.83 -0.13 0.52
C PRO A 28 -12.11 1.34 0.91
N VAL A 29 -13.29 1.81 0.54
CA VAL A 29 -13.89 3.04 1.05
C VAL A 29 -14.95 2.65 2.07
N VAL A 30 -14.77 3.03 3.33
CA VAL A 30 -15.60 2.57 4.44
C VAL A 30 -16.37 3.73 5.04
N ARG A 31 -17.69 3.56 5.21
CA ARG A 31 -18.56 4.57 5.85
C ARG A 31 -18.29 4.65 7.35
N ILE A 32 -18.16 5.87 7.88
CA ILE A 32 -18.17 6.12 9.32
C ILE A 32 -19.62 6.24 9.78
N ASN A 33 -20.11 5.25 10.53
CA ASN A 33 -21.52 5.21 10.96
C ASN A 33 -21.77 5.90 12.31
N ASN A 34 -20.79 5.88 13.23
CA ASN A 34 -21.04 6.20 14.64
C ASN A 34 -20.31 7.46 15.15
N LEU A 35 -19.38 8.02 14.37
CA LEU A 35 -18.55 9.17 14.78
C LEU A 35 -18.79 10.43 13.93
N GLY A 36 -19.60 10.32 12.87
CA GLY A 36 -19.90 11.45 11.98
C GLY A 36 -21.03 12.34 12.54
N PRO A 37 -21.04 13.65 12.20
CA PRO A 37 -22.17 14.51 12.55
C PRO A 37 -23.41 14.09 11.76
N ALA A 38 -24.60 14.27 12.34
CA ALA A 38 -25.86 13.80 11.77
C ALA A 38 -26.17 14.36 10.36
N HIS A 39 -25.63 15.54 10.03
CA HIS A 39 -25.88 16.23 8.77
C HIS A 39 -24.87 15.91 7.66
N ALA A 40 -23.90 15.00 7.89
CA ALA A 40 -22.90 14.64 6.89
C ALA A 40 -22.72 13.13 6.78
N THR A 41 -22.51 12.64 5.56
CA THR A 41 -22.05 11.27 5.33
C THR A 41 -20.55 11.28 5.14
N ILE A 42 -19.81 10.62 6.03
CA ILE A 42 -18.35 10.57 6.01
C ILE A 42 -17.88 9.16 5.59
N TYR A 43 -16.88 9.11 4.73
CA TYR A 43 -16.19 7.89 4.33
C TYR A 43 -14.68 8.02 4.56
N VAL A 44 -14.00 6.89 4.76
CA VAL A 44 -12.55 6.79 4.84
C VAL A 44 -12.04 5.87 3.73
N LYS A 45 -11.06 6.34 2.96
CA LYS A 45 -10.26 5.51 2.06
C LYS A 45 -9.18 4.81 2.88
N ALA A 46 -9.35 3.52 3.14
CA ALA A 46 -8.53 2.75 4.07
C ALA A 46 -7.24 2.25 3.43
N GLU A 47 -6.27 3.14 3.23
CA GLU A 47 -4.99 2.83 2.56
C GLU A 47 -4.08 1.84 3.30
N TYR A 48 -4.38 1.52 4.56
CA TYR A 48 -3.68 0.46 5.28
C TYR A 48 -4.00 -0.95 4.77
N PHE A 49 -4.91 -1.09 3.80
CA PHE A 49 -5.18 -2.36 3.11
C PHE A 49 -4.19 -2.68 1.97
N ASN A 50 -3.27 -1.78 1.64
CA ASN A 50 -2.15 -2.14 0.77
C ASN A 50 -1.25 -3.18 1.49
N PRO A 51 -0.47 -4.01 0.77
CA PRO A 51 0.29 -5.11 1.36
C PRO A 51 1.35 -4.69 2.41
N GLY A 52 2.00 -3.55 2.23
CA GLY A 52 2.89 -2.86 3.19
C GLY A 52 2.15 -1.97 4.19
N ALA A 53 0.82 -2.12 4.29
CA ALA A 53 -0.07 -1.50 5.26
C ALA A 53 -0.07 0.05 5.26
N SER A 54 0.26 0.69 4.14
CA SER A 54 0.19 2.14 4.04
C SER A 54 -0.10 2.65 2.63
N VAL A 55 -0.40 3.95 2.52
CA VAL A 55 -0.52 4.63 1.22
C VAL A 55 0.81 4.69 0.45
N LYS A 56 1.95 4.51 1.13
CA LYS A 56 3.28 4.67 0.53
C LYS A 56 3.65 3.53 -0.41
N ASP A 57 2.99 2.39 -0.32
CA ASP A 57 3.12 1.30 -1.30
C ASP A 57 2.86 1.77 -2.73
N ARG A 58 1.84 2.62 -2.92
CA ARG A 58 1.51 3.21 -4.23
C ARG A 58 2.61 4.12 -4.73
N LEU A 59 3.15 4.95 -3.83
CA LEU A 59 4.23 5.88 -4.16
C LEU A 59 5.49 5.09 -4.57
N ALA A 60 5.91 4.15 -3.72
CA ALA A 60 7.10 3.35 -3.92
C ALA A 60 7.04 2.58 -5.25
N LEU A 61 5.91 1.93 -5.53
CA LEU A 61 5.71 1.20 -6.79
C LEU A 61 5.86 2.13 -8.00
N ASN A 62 5.15 3.26 -8.01
CA ASN A 62 5.15 4.17 -9.15
C ASN A 62 6.50 4.86 -9.37
N ILE A 63 7.23 5.23 -8.33
CA ILE A 63 8.55 5.86 -8.47
C ILE A 63 9.56 4.88 -9.08
N ILE A 64 9.56 3.62 -8.61
CA ILE A 64 10.46 2.59 -9.15
C ILE A 64 10.10 2.29 -10.62
N GLU A 65 8.81 2.11 -10.94
CA GLU A 65 8.38 1.82 -12.32
C GLU A 65 8.60 2.99 -13.27
N GLU A 66 8.47 4.24 -12.82
CA GLU A 66 8.87 5.41 -13.62
C GLU A 66 10.39 5.46 -13.82
N GLY A 67 11.19 5.13 -12.79
CA GLY A 67 12.64 5.00 -12.93
C GLY A 67 13.03 3.96 -13.99
N GLU A 68 12.39 2.80 -13.97
CA GLU A 68 12.55 1.75 -14.98
C GLU A 68 12.15 2.25 -16.37
N ARG A 69 10.96 2.85 -16.50
CA ARG A 69 10.39 3.32 -17.77
C ARG A 69 11.22 4.44 -18.41
N SER A 70 11.68 5.40 -17.61
CA SER A 70 12.51 6.52 -18.09
C SER A 70 13.96 6.11 -18.37
N GLY A 71 14.38 4.93 -17.90
CA GLY A 71 15.77 4.47 -17.97
C GLY A 71 16.70 5.12 -16.93
N ALA A 72 16.15 5.91 -16.00
CA ALA A 72 16.88 6.49 -14.88
C ALA A 72 17.32 5.43 -13.86
N LEU A 73 16.56 4.33 -13.75
CA LEU A 73 16.89 3.16 -12.94
C LEU A 73 17.12 1.94 -13.83
N LYS A 74 18.34 1.43 -13.82
CA LYS A 74 18.80 0.26 -14.58
C LYS A 74 18.87 -0.96 -13.67
N PRO A 75 18.73 -2.19 -14.21
CA PRO A 75 18.78 -3.42 -13.43
C PRO A 75 19.99 -3.49 -12.49
N GLY A 76 19.74 -3.85 -11.22
CA GLY A 76 20.77 -3.99 -10.19
C GLY A 76 21.32 -2.68 -9.61
N GLN A 77 20.87 -1.50 -10.06
CA GLN A 77 21.25 -0.24 -9.43
C GLN A 77 20.64 -0.11 -8.04
N THR A 78 21.40 0.47 -7.11
CA THR A 78 20.94 0.69 -5.73
C THR A 78 19.96 1.85 -5.65
N VAL A 79 18.82 1.60 -5.00
CA VAL A 79 17.87 2.63 -4.59
C VAL A 79 18.30 3.16 -3.21
N VAL A 80 18.31 4.47 -3.04
CA VAL A 80 18.66 5.12 -1.78
C VAL A 80 17.56 6.10 -1.39
N GLU A 81 17.09 6.03 -0.14
CA GLU A 81 16.08 6.93 0.40
C GLU A 81 16.42 7.33 1.84
N ALA A 82 16.14 8.59 2.20
CA ALA A 82 16.25 9.09 3.56
C ALA A 82 14.85 9.15 4.20
N THR A 83 14.50 8.12 4.96
CA THR A 83 13.18 8.01 5.57
C THR A 83 13.20 7.10 6.81
N SER A 84 12.45 7.50 7.84
CA SER A 84 12.24 6.72 9.07
C SER A 84 10.91 5.98 9.11
N GLY A 85 10.17 5.88 8.00
CA GLY A 85 8.80 5.36 8.04
C GLY A 85 8.35 4.63 6.79
N ASN A 86 7.03 4.66 6.55
CA ASN A 86 6.33 3.84 5.57
C ASN A 86 6.87 3.92 4.13
N THR A 87 7.53 5.00 3.74
CA THR A 87 8.19 5.07 2.42
C THR A 87 9.31 4.04 2.32
N GLY A 88 10.11 3.87 3.37
CA GLY A 88 11.17 2.87 3.43
C GLY A 88 10.62 1.46 3.38
N ILE A 89 9.52 1.20 4.08
CA ILE A 89 8.81 -0.10 4.05
C ILE A 89 8.28 -0.40 2.63
N GLY A 90 7.60 0.57 2.01
CA GLY A 90 7.08 0.43 0.65
C GLY A 90 8.20 0.19 -0.38
N LEU A 91 9.28 0.96 -0.30
CA LEU A 91 10.46 0.77 -1.16
C LEU A 91 11.12 -0.59 -0.90
N ALA A 92 11.22 -1.04 0.35
CA ALA A 92 11.81 -2.35 0.68
C ALA A 92 11.02 -3.48 0.02
N MET A 93 9.69 -3.44 0.10
CA MET A 93 8.83 -4.43 -0.58
C MET A 93 9.02 -4.40 -2.10
N VAL A 94 8.99 -3.21 -2.71
CA VAL A 94 9.09 -3.07 -4.18
C VAL A 94 10.48 -3.49 -4.68
N CYS A 95 11.54 -3.02 -4.03
CA CYS A 95 12.92 -3.34 -4.38
C CYS A 95 13.21 -4.84 -4.19
N ALA A 96 12.71 -5.47 -3.12
CA ALA A 96 12.85 -6.90 -2.91
C ALA A 96 12.19 -7.72 -4.03
N GLN A 97 10.99 -7.33 -4.47
CA GLN A 97 10.29 -8.01 -5.56
C GLN A 97 10.96 -7.79 -6.92
N LYS A 98 11.49 -6.59 -7.18
CA LYS A 98 12.07 -6.20 -8.49
C LYS A 98 13.59 -6.45 -8.60
N GLY A 99 14.26 -6.86 -7.53
CA GLY A 99 15.68 -7.20 -7.54
C GLY A 99 16.63 -6.00 -7.44
N TYR A 100 16.20 -4.92 -6.78
CA TYR A 100 17.04 -3.76 -6.52
C TYR A 100 17.61 -3.79 -5.10
N PRO A 101 18.93 -3.56 -4.92
CA PRO A 101 19.47 -3.24 -3.60
C PRO A 101 18.82 -1.96 -3.08
N LEU A 102 18.47 -1.94 -1.78
CA LEU A 102 17.90 -0.75 -1.14
C LEU A 102 18.76 -0.35 0.06
N VAL A 103 19.07 0.94 0.14
CA VAL A 103 19.66 1.57 1.32
C VAL A 103 18.66 2.61 1.85
N VAL A 104 18.20 2.41 3.08
CA VAL A 104 17.38 3.38 3.79
C VAL A 104 18.24 4.04 4.85
N THR A 105 18.25 5.37 4.87
CA THR A 105 18.91 6.15 5.92
C THR A 105 17.87 6.82 6.81
N MET A 106 18.07 6.73 8.12
CA MET A 106 17.22 7.38 9.12
C MET A 106 18.08 7.82 10.30
N ALA A 107 17.57 8.74 11.12
CA ALA A 107 18.18 9.01 12.42
C ALA A 107 17.90 7.84 13.38
N ASP A 108 18.85 7.56 14.27
CA ASP A 108 18.81 6.40 15.18
C ASP A 108 17.62 6.39 16.15
N SER A 109 17.07 7.57 16.47
CA SER A 109 16.00 7.72 17.46
C SER A 109 14.59 7.30 16.99
N PHE A 110 14.45 6.79 15.76
CA PHE A 110 13.17 6.42 15.18
C PHE A 110 12.89 4.91 15.36
N SER A 111 11.60 4.55 15.49
CA SER A 111 11.11 3.19 15.79
C SER A 111 10.76 2.39 14.55
#